data_AF-A0A384JM59-F1
#
_entry.id   AF-A0A384JM59-F1
#
_cell.length_a   1.000
_cell.length_b   1.000
_cell.length_c   1.000
_cell.angle_alpha   90.00
_cell.angle_beta   90.00
_cell.angle_gamma   90.00
#
_symmetry.space_group_name_H-M   'P 1'
#
loop_
_entity.id
_entity.type
_entity.pdbx_description
1 polymer ?
#
loop_
_entity_poly.entity_id
_entity_poly.type
_entity_poly.pdbx_seq_one_letter_code
_entity_poly.pdbx_strand_id
1 'polypeptide(L)'
;MILHSTLVSALAVVSLLPWLSFSAPTVSRAASPKYVFAHFMVGIVENYKLSDWKMDMAHAQEIGIDGFALNCASIDSYTPTQLALAYQAAEETGFHVFISFDFAYWNNGNTNNITDYMNQYASHPGQMQYNGGAVVSTFVGDYFDWAPVKAGINHSIFAIPMMQDPIEASYLTTSFDGAFSWLAWPTDGGNSIIPGPMSTSWDDKFLTYLKGKPYMAPVSPWFSTHFNSKNWVFISEELITDRWNQMLAMQPALIEIISWNDFGESHYISPPEPNHKDDGSSQWADGFPHDGWRVISKPYIAAYKAGASTPTVTEDQLVYWYRPTPKGIACTNDTLGPPNGREMLADDIFVTTLLTKPATLVVTSGDKTPVSIDVPAGIVTTNFTMGVGNQYFMVTRKGSPVLNGYGGLNIVDKCEKYNFNAYVGSLNGTSNDGPPPPATTTSTSTFITTTSTSTYSTSTSIPTTSTTSVPPISTTSSSSSTTSPTNTTTSTTSIISTTTTTSSSTSTSSTSSLPEPSPSTVCTSGWGPGNYIGLCQFTCNYGYCPPGPCTCLSYGSQIPAPPITNQAGYPLPGEDDSYLGLCSYSCNHGYCPPTACRLG
;
A
#
# COMPACT_ATOMS: atom_id res chain seq x y z
N MET A 1 -108.52 -16.22 16.66
CA MET A 1 -109.38 -16.36 17.86
C MET A 1 -108.47 -16.31 19.07
N ILE A 2 -108.73 -15.41 20.03
CA ILE A 2 -108.08 -15.30 21.36
C ILE A 2 -106.60 -14.82 21.37
N LEU A 3 -106.39 -13.73 22.14
CA LEU A 3 -105.24 -13.17 22.90
C LEU A 3 -103.78 -13.54 22.49
N HIS A 4 -102.82 -12.60 22.36
CA HIS A 4 -102.27 -11.65 23.35
C HIS A 4 -101.64 -12.29 24.61
N SER A 5 -100.31 -12.27 24.74
CA SER A 5 -99.62 -11.24 25.53
C SER A 5 -98.09 -11.25 25.40
N THR A 6 -97.52 -10.09 25.69
CA THR A 6 -96.10 -9.70 25.85
C THR A 6 -95.12 -10.70 26.47
N LEU A 7 -93.85 -10.67 26.06
CA LEU A 7 -92.74 -10.40 27.00
C LEU A 7 -91.49 -9.78 26.33
N VAL A 8 -90.62 -9.19 27.15
CA VAL A 8 -89.50 -8.27 26.87
C VAL A 8 -88.37 -8.88 26.01
N SER A 9 -87.83 -8.08 25.09
CA SER A 9 -86.61 -8.38 24.33
C SER A 9 -85.34 -8.31 25.20
N ALA A 10 -84.48 -9.33 25.13
CA ALA A 10 -83.10 -9.27 25.63
C ALA A 10 -82.13 -9.50 24.45
N LEU A 11 -81.23 -8.54 24.18
CA LEU A 11 -80.19 -8.72 23.17
C LEU A 11 -79.06 -9.59 23.74
N ALA A 12 -78.81 -10.73 23.11
CA ALA A 12 -77.61 -11.53 23.37
C ALA A 12 -76.40 -10.87 22.72
N VAL A 13 -75.43 -10.43 23.53
CA VAL A 13 -74.17 -9.86 23.04
C VAL A 13 -73.27 -11.00 22.54
N VAL A 14 -73.01 -11.04 21.23
CA VAL A 14 -72.03 -11.97 20.65
C VAL A 14 -70.63 -11.43 20.90
N SER A 15 -69.85 -12.14 21.73
CA SER A 15 -68.49 -11.78 22.09
C SER A 15 -67.51 -12.03 20.95
N LEU A 16 -67.01 -10.96 20.33
CA LEU A 16 -65.87 -11.03 19.39
C LEU A 16 -64.58 -11.30 20.17
N LEU A 17 -63.97 -12.46 19.95
CA LEU A 17 -62.62 -12.78 20.42
C LEU A 17 -61.58 -12.25 19.41
N PRO A 18 -60.64 -11.37 19.81
CA PRO A 18 -59.59 -10.90 18.90
C PRO A 18 -58.60 -12.02 18.60
N TRP A 19 -58.27 -12.21 17.33
CA TRP A 19 -57.20 -13.12 16.92
C TRP A 19 -55.84 -12.52 17.31
N LEU A 20 -55.17 -13.15 18.27
CA LEU A 20 -53.77 -12.85 18.58
C LEU A 20 -52.87 -13.46 17.50
N SER A 21 -52.57 -12.67 16.47
CA SER A 21 -51.50 -12.97 15.51
C SER A 21 -50.16 -12.99 16.24
N PHE A 22 -49.65 -14.19 16.55
CA PHE A 22 -48.27 -14.36 16.98
C PHE A 22 -47.35 -14.06 15.80
N SER A 23 -46.94 -12.80 15.67
CA SER A 23 -45.77 -12.43 14.88
C SER A 23 -44.58 -13.22 15.43
N ALA A 24 -44.08 -14.19 14.65
CA ALA A 24 -42.81 -14.82 14.95
C ALA A 24 -41.75 -13.72 15.09
N PRO A 25 -40.83 -13.79 16.06
CA PRO A 25 -39.79 -12.78 16.19
C PRO A 25 -39.00 -12.76 14.89
N THR A 26 -39.01 -11.63 14.20
CA THR A 26 -38.09 -11.37 13.10
C THR A 26 -36.70 -11.36 13.70
N VAL A 27 -36.03 -12.52 13.65
CA VAL A 27 -34.61 -12.62 13.87
C VAL A 27 -33.97 -11.76 12.80
N SER A 28 -33.66 -10.52 13.16
CA SER A 28 -32.70 -9.74 12.41
C SER A 28 -31.45 -10.59 12.34
N ARG A 29 -31.13 -11.10 11.15
CA ARG A 29 -29.82 -11.67 10.87
C ARG A 29 -28.85 -10.54 11.17
N ALA A 30 -28.20 -10.60 12.33
CA ALA A 30 -27.20 -9.62 12.72
C ALA A 30 -26.23 -9.48 11.53
N ALA A 31 -26.07 -8.25 11.04
CA ALA A 31 -25.12 -8.00 9.98
C ALA A 31 -23.75 -8.47 10.48
N SER A 32 -23.08 -9.32 9.71
CA SER A 32 -21.73 -9.79 10.03
C SER A 32 -20.87 -8.57 10.34
N PRO A 33 -20.23 -8.49 11.53
CA PRO A 33 -19.51 -7.27 11.92
C PRO A 33 -18.49 -6.88 10.85
N LYS A 34 -18.54 -5.59 10.49
CA LYS A 34 -17.64 -4.95 9.54
C LYS A 34 -16.39 -4.50 10.30
N TYR A 35 -15.22 -4.90 9.83
CA TYR A 35 -13.95 -4.53 10.42
C TYR A 35 -13.07 -3.83 9.38
N VAL A 36 -12.31 -2.84 9.83
CA VAL A 36 -11.27 -2.16 9.05
C VAL A 36 -9.94 -2.36 9.76
N PHE A 37 -8.97 -2.91 9.05
CA PHE A 37 -7.60 -3.07 9.54
C PHE A 37 -6.65 -2.11 8.83
N ALA A 38 -5.39 -2.05 9.26
CA ALA A 38 -4.31 -1.45 8.49
C ALA A 38 -3.10 -2.39 8.43
N HIS A 39 -2.44 -2.43 7.27
CA HIS A 39 -1.21 -3.19 7.06
C HIS A 39 -0.06 -2.53 7.81
N PHE A 40 0.69 -3.28 8.61
CA PHE A 40 1.74 -2.73 9.48
C PHE A 40 3.06 -3.45 9.23
N MET A 41 4.06 -2.71 8.74
CA MET A 41 5.39 -3.24 8.43
C MET A 41 6.20 -3.43 9.72
N VAL A 42 6.40 -4.68 10.13
CA VAL A 42 7.23 -5.03 11.30
C VAL A 42 8.72 -4.95 10.97
N GLY A 43 9.11 -5.17 9.70
CA GLY A 43 10.51 -5.13 9.23
C GLY A 43 11.22 -3.76 9.36
N ILE A 44 10.51 -2.71 9.79
CA ILE A 44 11.07 -1.38 10.06
C ILE A 44 10.92 -0.94 11.53
N VAL A 45 10.47 -1.81 12.45
CA VAL A 45 10.23 -1.43 13.86
C VAL A 45 11.14 -2.14 14.87
N GLU A 46 12.36 -2.50 14.46
CA GLU A 46 13.37 -3.16 15.32
C GLU A 46 13.50 -2.51 16.72
N ASN A 47 13.48 -1.18 16.80
CA ASN A 47 13.68 -0.42 18.04
C ASN A 47 12.38 0.04 18.74
N TYR A 48 11.19 -0.39 18.28
CA TYR A 48 9.91 -0.02 18.91
C TYR A 48 9.82 -0.53 20.35
N LYS A 49 9.11 0.24 21.16
CA LYS A 49 8.78 -0.03 22.56
C LYS A 49 7.27 -0.18 22.71
N LEU A 50 6.83 -0.74 23.84
CA LEU A 50 5.42 -0.86 24.19
C LEU A 50 4.66 0.49 24.17
N SER A 51 5.37 1.62 24.41
CA SER A 51 4.80 2.97 24.30
C SER A 51 4.38 3.34 22.89
N ASP A 52 5.13 2.88 21.90
CA ASP A 52 5.06 3.35 20.51
C ASP A 52 3.93 2.59 19.81
N TRP A 53 3.92 1.25 19.97
CA TRP A 53 2.78 0.40 19.65
C TRP A 53 1.45 0.93 20.22
N LYS A 54 1.43 1.36 21.50
CA LYS A 54 0.23 1.94 22.11
C LYS A 54 -0.17 3.30 21.54
N MET A 55 0.78 4.10 21.04
CA MET A 55 0.51 5.39 20.40
C MET A 55 -0.13 5.18 19.03
N ASP A 56 0.43 4.28 18.22
CA ASP A 56 -0.14 3.88 16.93
C ASP A 56 -1.54 3.29 17.08
N MET A 57 -1.74 2.37 18.03
CA MET A 57 -3.05 1.79 18.32
C MET A 57 -4.07 2.83 18.76
N ALA A 58 -3.69 3.82 19.58
CA ALA A 58 -4.57 4.92 19.97
C ALA A 58 -4.98 5.78 18.76
N HIS A 59 -4.05 6.10 17.86
CA HIS A 59 -4.35 6.84 16.63
C HIS A 59 -5.21 6.04 15.63
N ALA A 60 -5.05 4.72 15.58
CA ALA A 60 -5.87 3.83 14.76
C ALA A 60 -7.31 3.72 15.32
N GLN A 61 -7.44 3.50 16.64
CA GLN A 61 -8.72 3.53 17.36
C GLN A 61 -9.44 4.87 17.19
N GLU A 62 -8.72 5.99 17.19
CA GLU A 62 -9.30 7.33 17.03
C GLU A 62 -10.09 7.52 15.72
N ILE A 63 -9.70 6.81 14.65
CA ILE A 63 -10.41 6.80 13.37
C ILE A 63 -11.30 5.57 13.13
N GLY A 64 -11.35 4.65 14.10
CA GLY A 64 -12.21 3.48 14.08
C GLY A 64 -11.64 2.27 13.35
N ILE A 65 -10.33 2.20 13.11
CA ILE A 65 -9.64 0.95 12.74
C ILE A 65 -9.76 -0.02 13.93
N ASP A 66 -9.92 -1.31 13.63
CA ASP A 66 -10.13 -2.39 14.60
C ASP A 66 -8.84 -3.14 14.96
N GLY A 67 -7.86 -3.16 14.05
CA GLY A 67 -6.60 -3.86 14.28
C GLY A 67 -5.52 -3.66 13.22
N PHE A 68 -4.32 -4.18 13.49
CA PHE A 68 -3.20 -4.19 12.54
C PHE A 68 -2.90 -5.60 12.00
N ALA A 69 -2.65 -5.68 10.70
CA ALA A 69 -2.06 -6.85 10.04
C ALA A 69 -0.54 -6.73 10.09
N LEU A 70 0.10 -7.47 11.01
CA LEU A 70 1.52 -7.35 11.32
C LEU A 70 2.37 -8.10 10.29
N ASN A 71 2.81 -7.39 9.24
CA ASN A 71 3.69 -7.91 8.19
C ASN A 71 5.09 -8.19 8.75
N CYS A 72 5.47 -9.46 8.85
CA CYS A 72 6.78 -9.86 9.35
C CYS A 72 7.48 -10.92 8.49
N ALA A 73 8.78 -10.75 8.30
CA ALA A 73 9.67 -11.70 7.65
C ALA A 73 10.22 -12.75 8.64
N SER A 74 10.70 -13.88 8.11
CA SER A 74 11.32 -14.97 8.90
C SER A 74 12.78 -14.69 9.28
N ILE A 75 13.42 -13.74 8.59
CA ILE A 75 14.85 -13.43 8.73
C ILE A 75 15.16 -12.40 9.82
N ASP A 76 14.16 -11.65 10.27
CA ASP A 76 14.32 -10.58 11.26
C ASP A 76 14.34 -11.15 12.68
N SER A 77 15.53 -11.09 13.31
CA SER A 77 15.79 -11.62 14.65
C SER A 77 14.94 -10.96 15.76
N TYR A 78 14.39 -9.78 15.50
CA TYR A 78 13.54 -9.00 16.42
C TYR A 78 12.04 -9.24 16.20
N THR A 79 11.61 -9.96 15.15
CA THR A 79 10.19 -10.29 14.91
C THR A 79 9.51 -10.93 16.13
N PRO A 80 10.08 -11.92 16.83
CA PRO A 80 9.46 -12.48 18.03
C PRO A 80 9.22 -11.44 19.13
N THR A 81 10.17 -10.51 19.31
CA THR A 81 10.09 -9.43 20.30
C THR A 81 9.02 -8.41 19.94
N GLN A 82 8.99 -7.95 18.68
CA GLN A 82 8.04 -6.93 18.25
C GLN A 82 6.61 -7.48 18.13
N LEU A 83 6.43 -8.75 17.74
CA LEU A 83 5.13 -9.41 17.86
C LEU A 83 4.68 -9.47 19.33
N ALA A 84 5.54 -9.88 20.27
CA ALA A 84 5.17 -9.94 21.69
C ALA A 84 4.77 -8.56 22.25
N LEU A 85 5.48 -7.49 21.87
CA LEU A 85 5.13 -6.12 22.24
C LEU A 85 3.81 -5.65 21.61
N ALA A 86 3.54 -5.99 20.35
CA ALA A 86 2.30 -5.67 19.67
C ALA A 86 1.09 -6.39 20.30
N TYR A 87 1.18 -7.69 20.57
CA TYR A 87 0.10 -8.44 21.21
C TYR A 87 -0.15 -7.98 22.67
N GLN A 88 0.90 -7.60 23.41
CA GLN A 88 0.76 -6.97 24.72
C GLN A 88 0.09 -5.59 24.63
N ALA A 89 0.51 -4.74 23.69
CA ALA A 89 -0.09 -3.42 23.48
C ALA A 89 -1.58 -3.53 23.10
N ALA A 90 -1.95 -4.50 22.26
CA ALA A 90 -3.31 -4.75 21.84
C ALA A 90 -4.21 -5.15 23.03
N GLU A 91 -3.76 -6.09 23.87
CA GLU A 91 -4.46 -6.45 25.11
C GLU A 91 -4.61 -5.25 26.07
N GLU A 92 -3.53 -4.50 26.32
CA GLU A 92 -3.55 -3.35 27.24
C GLU A 92 -4.32 -2.12 26.72
N THR A 93 -4.74 -2.10 25.44
CA THR A 93 -5.53 -1.01 24.82
C THR A 93 -6.92 -1.42 24.38
N GLY A 94 -7.26 -2.72 24.41
CA GLY A 94 -8.50 -3.24 23.83
C GLY A 94 -8.54 -3.11 22.29
N PHE A 95 -7.37 -3.12 21.65
CA PHE A 95 -7.20 -3.16 20.20
C PHE A 95 -6.94 -4.61 19.74
N HIS A 96 -6.88 -4.85 18.44
CA HIS A 96 -6.56 -6.17 17.89
C HIS A 96 -5.33 -6.17 16.98
N VAL A 97 -4.66 -7.30 16.90
CA VAL A 97 -3.60 -7.57 15.91
C VAL A 97 -3.75 -8.99 15.36
N PHE A 98 -3.22 -9.22 14.18
CA PHE A 98 -2.99 -10.55 13.62
C PHE A 98 -1.70 -10.57 12.81
N ILE A 99 -1.08 -11.74 12.69
CA ILE A 99 0.15 -11.87 11.91
C ILE A 99 -0.19 -11.90 10.41
N SER A 100 0.56 -11.12 9.64
CA SER A 100 0.66 -11.22 8.18
C SER A 100 2.05 -11.80 7.84
N PHE A 101 2.13 -13.07 7.50
CA PHE A 101 3.41 -13.68 7.16
C PHE A 101 3.85 -13.24 5.75
N ASP A 102 5.03 -12.62 5.61
CA ASP A 102 5.58 -12.25 4.29
C ASP A 102 6.21 -13.45 3.57
N PHE A 103 5.51 -14.00 2.58
CA PHE A 103 5.96 -15.17 1.81
C PHE A 103 7.07 -14.87 0.76
N ALA A 104 7.65 -13.67 0.76
CA ALA A 104 9.02 -13.48 0.25
C ALA A 104 10.08 -14.15 1.15
N TYR A 105 9.77 -14.35 2.44
CA TYR A 105 10.66 -14.93 3.46
C TYR A 105 10.09 -16.18 4.16
N TRP A 106 8.77 -16.40 4.10
CA TRP A 106 8.10 -17.64 4.56
C TRP A 106 7.77 -18.57 3.37
N ASN A 107 7.67 -19.88 3.61
CA ASN A 107 7.23 -20.86 2.62
C ASN A 107 6.62 -22.11 3.28
N ASN A 108 6.10 -23.06 2.49
CA ASN A 108 5.51 -24.33 2.99
C ASN A 108 6.45 -25.13 3.93
N GLY A 109 7.78 -24.99 3.81
CA GLY A 109 8.75 -25.60 4.72
C GLY A 109 8.72 -25.02 6.15
N ASN A 110 8.16 -23.83 6.35
CA ASN A 110 8.02 -23.17 7.65
C ASN A 110 6.70 -23.51 8.37
N THR A 111 5.91 -24.48 7.87
CA THR A 111 4.61 -24.89 8.44
C THR A 111 4.66 -25.06 9.96
N ASN A 112 5.72 -25.71 10.50
CA ASN A 112 5.86 -25.90 11.95
C ASN A 112 6.03 -24.57 12.69
N ASN A 113 6.94 -23.70 12.25
CA ASN A 113 7.17 -22.38 12.86
C ASN A 113 5.90 -21.52 12.83
N ILE A 114 5.14 -21.55 11.74
CA ILE A 114 3.84 -20.85 11.62
C ILE A 114 2.83 -21.47 12.60
N THR A 115 2.79 -22.79 12.74
CA THR A 115 1.96 -23.51 13.72
C THR A 115 2.34 -23.15 15.17
N ASP A 116 3.62 -22.95 15.48
CA ASP A 116 4.09 -22.52 16.79
C ASP A 116 3.64 -21.08 17.10
N TYR A 117 3.78 -20.15 16.14
CA TYR A 117 3.23 -18.79 16.26
C TYR A 117 1.72 -18.79 16.46
N MET A 118 0.97 -19.60 15.72
CA MET A 118 -0.49 -19.68 15.90
C MET A 118 -0.87 -20.35 17.22
N ASN A 119 -0.11 -21.35 17.71
CA ASN A 119 -0.31 -21.89 19.07
C ASN A 119 -0.02 -20.85 20.17
N GLN A 120 0.93 -19.93 19.96
CA GLN A 120 1.24 -18.85 20.90
C GLN A 120 0.16 -17.75 20.92
N TYR A 121 -0.36 -17.37 19.75
CA TYR A 121 -1.16 -16.15 19.62
C TYR A 121 -2.65 -16.33 19.28
N ALA A 122 -3.10 -17.48 18.75
CA ALA A 122 -4.50 -17.62 18.29
C ALA A 122 -5.56 -17.42 19.39
N SER A 123 -5.21 -17.65 20.66
CA SER A 123 -6.09 -17.45 21.83
C SER A 123 -5.70 -16.23 22.68
N HIS A 124 -4.78 -15.37 22.21
CA HIS A 124 -4.37 -14.15 22.93
C HIS A 124 -5.51 -13.12 23.00
N PRO A 125 -5.71 -12.36 24.10
CA PRO A 125 -6.79 -11.37 24.17
C PRO A 125 -6.72 -10.28 23.09
N GLY A 126 -5.50 -9.88 22.72
CA GLY A 126 -5.23 -8.96 21.60
C GLY A 126 -5.32 -9.57 20.19
N GLN A 127 -5.58 -10.88 20.02
CA GLN A 127 -5.70 -11.50 18.70
C GLN A 127 -7.03 -11.15 18.04
N MET A 128 -7.00 -10.72 16.78
CA MET A 128 -8.22 -10.51 15.99
C MET A 128 -8.96 -11.84 15.75
N GLN A 129 -10.25 -11.87 16.04
CA GLN A 129 -11.13 -13.04 15.89
C GLN A 129 -12.22 -12.75 14.86
N TYR A 130 -12.40 -13.61 13.87
CA TYR A 130 -13.44 -13.47 12.83
C TYR A 130 -14.12 -14.81 12.54
N ASN A 131 -15.45 -14.79 12.47
CA ASN A 131 -16.31 -15.99 12.28
C ASN A 131 -15.98 -17.18 13.22
N GLY A 132 -15.40 -16.91 14.40
CA GLY A 132 -15.02 -17.91 15.39
C GLY A 132 -13.61 -18.48 15.25
N GLY A 133 -12.78 -17.97 14.33
CA GLY A 133 -11.36 -18.31 14.21
C GLY A 133 -10.45 -17.09 14.36
N ALA A 134 -9.23 -17.34 14.81
CA ALA A 134 -8.18 -16.33 14.89
C ALA A 134 -7.73 -15.96 13.48
N VAL A 135 -7.79 -14.67 13.14
CA VAL A 135 -7.39 -14.17 11.82
C VAL A 135 -5.88 -14.34 11.63
N VAL A 136 -5.49 -14.75 10.43
CA VAL A 136 -4.11 -14.72 9.95
C VAL A 136 -4.13 -14.37 8.47
N SER A 137 -3.18 -13.56 8.02
CA SER A 137 -3.02 -13.20 6.61
C SER A 137 -1.58 -13.43 6.16
N THR A 138 -1.29 -13.02 4.93
CA THR A 138 0.03 -13.09 4.32
C THR A 138 0.25 -11.89 3.41
N PHE A 139 1.50 -11.56 3.14
CA PHE A 139 1.88 -10.88 1.89
C PHE A 139 2.39 -11.95 0.92
N VAL A 140 1.88 -11.94 -0.32
CA VAL A 140 1.87 -13.09 -1.26
C VAL A 140 1.48 -14.40 -0.55
N GLY A 141 1.95 -15.59 -0.97
CA GLY A 141 1.74 -16.83 -0.20
C GLY A 141 0.43 -17.57 -0.49
N ASP A 142 -0.19 -17.26 -1.63
CA ASP A 142 -1.40 -17.87 -2.22
C ASP A 142 -1.37 -19.42 -2.14
N TYR A 143 -0.18 -19.99 -2.40
CA TYR A 143 0.12 -21.42 -2.50
C TYR A 143 0.49 -22.10 -1.16
N PHE A 144 0.35 -21.42 -0.01
CA PHE A 144 0.58 -22.02 1.30
C PHE A 144 -0.65 -22.77 1.82
N ASP A 145 -0.54 -24.08 2.08
CA ASP A 145 -1.66 -24.87 2.59
C ASP A 145 -1.86 -24.68 4.10
N TRP A 146 -3.03 -24.15 4.47
CA TRP A 146 -3.42 -23.92 5.86
C TRP A 146 -3.94 -25.16 6.59
N ALA A 147 -4.19 -26.30 5.92
CA ALA A 147 -4.72 -27.50 6.59
C ALA A 147 -3.78 -28.06 7.67
N PRO A 148 -2.46 -28.22 7.45
CA PRO A 148 -1.52 -28.63 8.49
C PRO A 148 -1.52 -27.70 9.71
N VAL A 149 -1.53 -26.38 9.50
CA VAL A 149 -1.58 -25.38 10.60
C VAL A 149 -2.88 -25.50 11.38
N LYS A 150 -4.03 -25.60 10.68
CA LYS A 150 -5.36 -25.79 11.28
C LYS A 150 -5.50 -27.11 12.05
N ALA A 151 -4.78 -28.15 11.65
CA ALA A 151 -4.75 -29.44 12.35
C ALA A 151 -3.73 -29.49 13.50
N GLY A 152 -2.73 -28.60 13.49
CA GLY A 152 -1.61 -28.57 14.45
C GLY A 152 -1.83 -27.72 15.70
N ILE A 153 -2.96 -27.00 15.81
CA ILE A 153 -3.27 -26.14 16.96
C ILE A 153 -4.62 -26.48 17.60
N ASN A 154 -4.81 -26.12 18.87
CA ASN A 154 -6.08 -26.29 19.60
C ASN A 154 -6.94 -25.00 19.59
N HIS A 155 -7.04 -24.34 18.43
CA HIS A 155 -7.86 -23.16 18.19
C HIS A 155 -8.32 -23.14 16.73
N SER A 156 -9.45 -22.49 16.43
CA SER A 156 -9.84 -22.28 15.02
C SER A 156 -9.00 -21.16 14.40
N ILE A 157 -8.56 -21.33 13.16
CA ILE A 157 -7.89 -20.29 12.36
C ILE A 157 -8.80 -19.84 11.22
N PHE A 158 -8.81 -18.53 10.97
CA PHE A 158 -9.46 -17.90 9.83
C PHE A 158 -8.39 -17.28 8.91
N ALA A 159 -7.96 -18.06 7.91
CA ALA A 159 -6.86 -17.71 7.02
C ALA A 159 -7.34 -16.87 5.82
N ILE A 160 -6.77 -15.68 5.67
CA ILE A 160 -7.07 -14.69 4.62
C ILE A 160 -5.74 -14.29 3.93
N PRO A 161 -5.11 -15.19 3.15
CA PRO A 161 -3.88 -14.84 2.44
C PRO A 161 -4.11 -13.70 1.43
N MET A 162 -3.08 -12.91 1.16
CA MET A 162 -3.05 -12.07 -0.04
C MET A 162 -3.00 -13.01 -1.26
N MET A 163 -3.91 -12.81 -2.20
CA MET A 163 -3.86 -13.46 -3.51
C MET A 163 -3.50 -12.44 -4.59
N GLN A 164 -2.59 -12.83 -5.47
CA GLN A 164 -2.06 -11.97 -6.53
C GLN A 164 -3.01 -11.88 -7.74
N ASP A 165 -3.59 -13.02 -8.16
CA ASP A 165 -4.73 -13.05 -9.10
C ASP A 165 -5.97 -13.66 -8.41
N PRO A 166 -7.12 -12.98 -8.38
CA PRO A 166 -8.35 -13.54 -7.83
C PRO A 166 -8.82 -14.84 -8.49
N ILE A 167 -8.36 -15.19 -9.70
CA ILE A 167 -8.70 -16.48 -10.33
C ILE A 167 -8.21 -17.68 -9.50
N GLU A 168 -7.15 -17.52 -8.71
CA GLU A 168 -6.55 -18.62 -7.95
C GLU A 168 -7.52 -19.18 -6.90
N ALA A 169 -8.35 -18.32 -6.30
CA ALA A 169 -9.45 -18.71 -5.41
C ALA A 169 -10.45 -19.69 -6.04
N SER A 170 -10.49 -19.78 -7.38
CA SER A 170 -11.39 -20.69 -8.09
C SER A 170 -10.91 -22.15 -8.14
N TYR A 171 -9.60 -22.40 -7.98
CA TYR A 171 -8.96 -23.72 -8.15
C TYR A 171 -7.99 -24.14 -7.03
N LEU A 172 -7.42 -23.22 -6.25
CA LEU A 172 -6.52 -23.58 -5.15
C LEU A 172 -7.25 -24.33 -4.04
N THR A 173 -6.62 -25.41 -3.54
CA THR A 173 -7.11 -26.24 -2.44
C THR A 173 -6.29 -26.04 -1.15
N THR A 174 -5.68 -24.87 -0.99
CA THR A 174 -4.76 -24.49 0.11
C THR A 174 -5.46 -24.12 1.43
N SER A 175 -6.69 -24.61 1.62
CA SER A 175 -7.42 -24.52 2.90
C SER A 175 -7.69 -23.11 3.45
N PHE A 176 -7.55 -22.06 2.65
CA PHE A 176 -7.90 -20.66 2.97
C PHE A 176 -9.40 -20.47 3.24
N ASP A 177 -9.77 -19.47 4.05
CA ASP A 177 -11.18 -19.14 4.39
C ASP A 177 -11.69 -17.88 3.71
N GLY A 178 -10.79 -16.94 3.37
CA GLY A 178 -11.05 -15.73 2.60
C GLY A 178 -9.82 -15.35 1.75
N ALA A 179 -9.85 -14.20 1.09
CA ALA A 179 -8.66 -13.63 0.44
C ALA A 179 -8.58 -12.12 0.61
N PHE A 180 -7.34 -11.63 0.67
CA PHE A 180 -6.94 -10.23 0.66
C PHE A 180 -6.34 -9.88 -0.71
N SER A 181 -6.35 -8.62 -1.09
CA SER A 181 -5.83 -8.11 -2.37
C SER A 181 -4.89 -6.95 -2.11
N TRP A 182 -3.73 -6.93 -2.79
CA TRP A 182 -2.80 -5.80 -2.76
C TRP A 182 -3.08 -4.76 -3.87
N LEU A 183 -4.14 -4.97 -4.67
CA LEU A 183 -4.48 -4.14 -5.81
C LEU A 183 -5.23 -2.87 -5.36
N ALA A 184 -4.52 -1.96 -4.67
CA ALA A 184 -5.08 -0.73 -4.09
C ALA A 184 -5.10 0.47 -5.05
N TRP A 185 -4.26 0.44 -6.09
CA TRP A 185 -4.02 1.51 -7.07
C TRP A 185 -4.39 1.05 -8.49
N PRO A 186 -4.54 1.97 -9.47
CA PRO A 186 -4.84 1.62 -10.86
C PRO A 186 -3.83 0.61 -11.45
N THR A 187 -4.30 -0.59 -11.82
CA THR A 187 -3.47 -1.75 -12.17
C THR A 187 -4.15 -2.70 -13.14
N ASP A 188 -3.38 -3.34 -14.02
CA ASP A 188 -3.84 -4.49 -14.85
C ASP A 188 -3.67 -5.86 -14.17
N GLY A 189 -3.44 -5.84 -12.85
CA GLY A 189 -3.22 -7.03 -12.01
C GLY A 189 -1.74 -7.33 -11.78
N GLY A 190 -0.86 -6.94 -12.70
CA GLY A 190 0.59 -7.20 -12.63
C GLY A 190 1.42 -6.22 -11.79
N ASN A 191 0.84 -5.59 -10.75
CA ASN A 191 1.46 -4.47 -10.02
C ASN A 191 1.95 -3.35 -10.96
N SER A 192 1.10 -2.98 -11.92
CA SER A 192 1.47 -2.29 -13.16
C SER A 192 0.87 -0.88 -13.25
N ILE A 193 1.67 0.09 -13.68
CA ILE A 193 1.26 1.49 -13.75
C ILE A 193 0.42 1.69 -15.02
N ILE A 194 -0.91 1.84 -14.87
CA ILE A 194 -1.83 2.09 -15.98
C ILE A 194 -2.57 3.43 -15.85
N PRO A 195 -3.02 4.04 -16.98
CA PRO A 195 -3.82 5.26 -16.94
C PRO A 195 -5.23 5.08 -16.34
N GLY A 196 -5.67 6.08 -15.57
CA GLY A 196 -7.06 6.24 -15.12
C GLY A 196 -7.21 6.33 -13.58
N PRO A 197 -8.41 6.68 -13.09
CA PRO A 197 -8.77 6.49 -11.69
C PRO A 197 -8.91 5.00 -11.36
N MET A 198 -8.89 4.65 -10.07
CA MET A 198 -9.02 3.26 -9.62
C MET A 198 -10.42 2.70 -9.92
N SER A 199 -10.50 1.40 -10.25
CA SER A 199 -11.75 0.71 -10.60
C SER A 199 -12.01 -0.52 -9.72
N THR A 200 -13.27 -0.94 -9.62
CA THR A 200 -13.66 -2.16 -8.89
C THR A 200 -13.36 -3.46 -9.65
N SER A 201 -12.83 -3.39 -10.87
CA SER A 201 -12.78 -4.54 -11.80
C SER A 201 -11.94 -5.73 -11.32
N TRP A 202 -11.07 -5.53 -10.32
CA TRP A 202 -10.37 -6.61 -9.61
C TRP A 202 -11.15 -7.11 -8.39
N ASP A 203 -11.75 -6.22 -7.61
CA ASP A 203 -12.65 -6.57 -6.50
C ASP A 203 -13.84 -7.43 -6.98
N ASP A 204 -14.42 -7.08 -8.13
CA ASP A 204 -15.53 -7.82 -8.75
C ASP A 204 -15.11 -9.26 -9.13
N LYS A 205 -13.84 -9.47 -9.53
CA LYS A 205 -13.27 -10.81 -9.74
C LYS A 205 -13.06 -11.55 -8.41
N PHE A 206 -12.53 -10.88 -7.39
CA PHE A 206 -12.38 -11.45 -6.04
C PHE A 206 -13.73 -11.96 -5.51
N LEU A 207 -14.74 -11.09 -5.49
CA LEU A 207 -16.11 -11.41 -5.05
C LEU A 207 -16.71 -12.58 -5.86
N THR A 208 -16.43 -12.65 -7.16
CA THR A 208 -16.89 -13.74 -8.04
C THR A 208 -16.18 -15.07 -7.73
N TYR A 209 -14.85 -15.10 -7.72
CA TYR A 209 -14.08 -16.35 -7.64
C TYR A 209 -13.98 -16.91 -6.22
N LEU A 210 -14.09 -16.06 -5.18
CA LEU A 210 -14.22 -16.48 -3.78
C LEU A 210 -15.54 -17.23 -3.48
N LYS A 211 -16.54 -17.17 -4.37
CA LYS A 211 -17.81 -17.93 -4.29
C LYS A 211 -18.54 -17.78 -2.94
N GLY A 212 -18.43 -16.59 -2.33
CA GLY A 212 -19.03 -16.27 -1.03
C GLY A 212 -18.11 -16.41 0.19
N LYS A 213 -16.85 -16.83 0.03
CA LYS A 213 -15.81 -16.61 1.04
C LYS A 213 -15.57 -15.10 1.26
N PRO A 214 -15.23 -14.64 2.48
CA PRO A 214 -14.93 -13.24 2.74
C PRO A 214 -13.81 -12.67 1.87
N TYR A 215 -14.07 -11.51 1.28
CA TYR A 215 -13.09 -10.66 0.62
C TYR A 215 -12.66 -9.52 1.55
N MET A 216 -11.35 -9.33 1.67
CA MET A 216 -10.73 -8.20 2.36
C MET A 216 -10.20 -7.22 1.31
N ALA A 217 -10.89 -6.09 1.16
CA ALA A 217 -10.62 -5.14 0.08
C ALA A 217 -9.58 -4.09 0.48
N PRO A 218 -8.62 -3.75 -0.40
CA PRO A 218 -7.60 -2.75 -0.11
C PRO A 218 -8.12 -1.32 -0.26
N VAL A 219 -7.64 -0.44 0.62
CA VAL A 219 -7.74 1.03 0.49
C VAL A 219 -6.35 1.63 0.67
N SER A 220 -5.94 2.57 -0.18
CA SER A 220 -4.67 3.28 -0.04
C SER A 220 -4.84 4.76 -0.46
N PRO A 221 -4.10 5.72 0.13
CA PRO A 221 -4.20 7.12 -0.27
C PRO A 221 -3.27 7.53 -1.42
N TRP A 222 -2.09 6.93 -1.50
CA TRP A 222 -0.98 7.34 -2.37
C TRP A 222 -0.07 6.15 -2.68
N PHE A 223 0.90 6.32 -3.56
CA PHE A 223 2.06 5.42 -3.70
C PHE A 223 3.20 6.13 -4.41
N SER A 224 4.38 6.13 -3.81
CA SER A 224 5.62 6.58 -4.46
C SER A 224 6.82 5.90 -3.80
N THR A 225 7.80 5.50 -4.60
CA THR A 225 8.98 4.80 -4.10
C THR A 225 10.20 5.09 -4.96
N HIS A 226 11.38 5.17 -4.33
CA HIS A 226 12.62 5.62 -4.96
C HIS A 226 13.84 4.81 -4.48
N PHE A 227 13.66 3.51 -4.29
CA PHE A 227 14.75 2.57 -4.06
C PHE A 227 15.46 2.20 -5.37
N ASN A 228 16.73 1.81 -5.28
CA ASN A 228 17.51 1.33 -6.42
C ASN A 228 16.94 0.06 -7.11
N SER A 229 16.15 -0.72 -6.39
CA SER A 229 15.39 -1.89 -6.87
C SER A 229 14.00 -1.55 -7.40
N LYS A 230 13.46 -0.36 -7.03
CA LYS A 230 12.04 -0.05 -7.05
C LYS A 230 11.85 1.48 -7.06
N ASN A 231 11.67 2.06 -8.25
CA ASN A 231 11.57 3.50 -8.50
C ASN A 231 10.35 3.84 -9.36
N TRP A 232 9.18 4.02 -8.75
CA TRP A 232 7.94 4.34 -9.45
C TRP A 232 6.87 5.04 -8.60
N VAL A 233 5.82 5.52 -9.27
CA VAL A 233 4.67 6.24 -8.68
C VAL A 233 3.39 5.85 -9.42
N PHE A 234 2.30 5.56 -8.69
CA PHE A 234 0.99 5.27 -9.29
C PHE A 234 0.11 6.52 -9.34
N ILE A 235 -0.83 6.57 -10.28
CA ILE A 235 -1.90 7.57 -10.32
C ILE A 235 -2.74 7.40 -9.05
N SER A 236 -2.63 8.39 -8.16
CA SER A 236 -3.21 8.34 -6.81
C SER A 236 -3.90 9.65 -6.42
N GLU A 237 -3.89 10.63 -7.32
CA GLU A 237 -4.33 12.02 -7.17
C GLU A 237 -5.64 12.20 -6.39
N GLU A 238 -6.68 11.42 -6.71
CA GLU A 238 -8.01 11.50 -6.09
C GLU A 238 -8.40 10.19 -5.36
N LEU A 239 -7.46 9.24 -5.26
CA LEU A 239 -7.66 7.83 -4.92
C LEU A 239 -8.35 7.62 -3.56
N ILE A 240 -7.93 8.35 -2.53
CA ILE A 240 -8.43 8.15 -1.16
C ILE A 240 -9.96 8.29 -1.07
N THR A 241 -10.54 9.26 -1.77
CA THR A 241 -11.98 9.54 -1.74
C THR A 241 -12.75 8.59 -2.67
N ASP A 242 -12.25 8.38 -3.89
CA ASP A 242 -12.86 7.45 -4.85
C ASP A 242 -12.90 6.02 -4.31
N ARG A 243 -11.79 5.57 -3.71
CA ARG A 243 -11.69 4.21 -3.17
C ARG A 243 -12.60 4.02 -1.96
N TRP A 244 -12.69 4.99 -1.05
CA TRP A 244 -13.65 4.93 0.06
C TRP A 244 -15.11 4.94 -0.43
N ASN A 245 -15.45 5.71 -1.45
CA ASN A 245 -16.78 5.66 -2.09
C ASN A 245 -17.08 4.27 -2.70
N GLN A 246 -16.09 3.65 -3.36
CA GLN A 246 -16.21 2.27 -3.85
C GLN A 246 -16.46 1.28 -2.71
N MET A 247 -15.77 1.41 -1.58
CA MET A 247 -15.98 0.54 -0.40
C MET A 247 -17.39 0.68 0.18
N LEU A 248 -17.95 1.89 0.26
CA LEU A 248 -19.32 2.09 0.74
C LEU A 248 -20.38 1.53 -0.22
N ALA A 249 -20.14 1.54 -1.53
CA ALA A 249 -21.03 0.97 -2.53
C ALA A 249 -20.95 -0.58 -2.59
N MET A 250 -19.74 -1.13 -2.51
CA MET A 250 -19.44 -2.55 -2.63
C MET A 250 -19.73 -3.35 -1.35
N GLN A 251 -19.55 -2.72 -0.18
CA GLN A 251 -19.72 -3.34 1.14
C GLN A 251 -18.94 -4.68 1.29
N PRO A 252 -17.62 -4.73 1.01
CA PRO A 252 -16.80 -5.94 1.14
C PRO A 252 -16.82 -6.48 2.57
N ALA A 253 -16.48 -7.76 2.77
CA ALA A 253 -16.62 -8.43 4.06
C ALA A 253 -15.71 -7.81 5.14
N LEU A 254 -14.49 -7.43 4.73
CA LEU A 254 -13.46 -6.76 5.52
C LEU A 254 -12.79 -5.68 4.64
N ILE A 255 -12.09 -4.73 5.26
CA ILE A 255 -11.22 -3.76 4.58
C ILE A 255 -9.85 -3.77 5.25
N GLU A 256 -8.78 -3.64 4.46
CA GLU A 256 -7.43 -3.38 4.98
C GLU A 256 -6.85 -2.13 4.30
N ILE A 257 -6.39 -1.18 5.13
CA ILE A 257 -5.73 0.04 4.66
C ILE A 257 -4.25 -0.27 4.43
N ILE A 258 -3.80 -0.10 3.20
CA ILE A 258 -2.40 -0.25 2.77
C ILE A 258 -1.80 1.17 2.70
N SER A 259 -1.06 1.63 3.70
CA SER A 259 -0.64 0.96 4.94
C SER A 259 -0.71 1.89 6.14
N TRP A 260 -0.47 1.36 7.33
CA TRP A 260 -0.21 2.19 8.51
C TRP A 260 1.12 2.95 8.37
N ASN A 261 2.26 2.25 8.25
CA ASN A 261 3.60 2.81 8.45
C ASN A 261 4.62 2.54 7.31
N ASP A 262 4.20 2.18 6.10
CA ASP A 262 5.15 1.95 4.99
C ASP A 262 5.65 3.28 4.38
N PHE A 263 6.74 3.79 4.93
CA PHE A 263 7.46 4.98 4.46
C PHE A 263 8.20 4.74 3.12
N GLY A 264 8.64 3.51 2.85
CA GLY A 264 9.37 3.13 1.64
C GLY A 264 8.53 3.20 0.36
N GLU A 265 7.23 2.94 0.48
CA GLU A 265 6.26 2.97 -0.64
C GLU A 265 5.32 4.19 -0.57
N SER A 266 5.58 5.10 0.36
CA SER A 266 4.86 6.38 0.55
C SER A 266 3.35 6.25 0.70
N HIS A 267 2.87 5.13 1.26
CA HIS A 267 1.44 4.86 1.46
C HIS A 267 1.03 4.70 2.92
N TYR A 268 1.93 5.07 3.84
CA TYR A 268 1.65 5.24 5.27
C TYR A 268 0.54 6.27 5.54
N ILE A 269 -0.23 6.03 6.62
CA ILE A 269 -1.15 6.99 7.24
C ILE A 269 -0.84 7.24 8.73
N SER A 270 0.25 6.68 9.26
CA SER A 270 0.76 6.88 10.63
C SER A 270 1.26 8.32 10.85
N PRO A 271 1.50 8.74 12.11
CA PRO A 271 2.45 9.82 12.38
C PRO A 271 3.90 9.41 12.00
N PRO A 272 4.87 10.33 11.98
CA PRO A 272 6.29 10.02 11.85
C PRO A 272 6.85 9.47 13.18
N GLU A 273 7.20 8.18 13.23
CA GLU A 273 7.55 7.51 14.49
C GLU A 273 9.06 7.45 14.76
N PRO A 274 9.57 7.99 15.88
CA PRO A 274 11.01 8.22 16.10
C PRO A 274 11.81 6.97 16.47
N ASN A 275 11.15 5.83 16.69
CA ASN A 275 11.80 4.53 16.95
C ASN A 275 11.71 3.56 15.76
N HIS A 276 11.22 4.01 14.59
CA HIS A 276 11.37 3.24 13.36
C HIS A 276 12.84 3.16 12.93
N LYS A 277 13.15 2.19 12.07
CA LYS A 277 14.45 1.96 11.46
C LYS A 277 14.39 2.46 10.02
N ASP A 278 15.18 3.49 9.73
CA ASP A 278 15.33 4.00 8.37
C ASP A 278 15.91 2.90 7.45
N ASP A 279 15.13 2.54 6.43
CA ASP A 279 15.49 1.64 5.33
C ASP A 279 16.13 2.39 4.14
N GLY A 280 16.25 3.71 4.26
CA GLY A 280 16.66 4.65 3.23
C GLY A 280 15.51 5.58 2.77
N SER A 281 14.27 5.32 3.18
CA SER A 281 13.10 6.12 2.81
C SER A 281 13.03 7.49 3.48
N SER A 282 13.81 7.75 4.54
CA SER A 282 13.99 9.10 5.11
C SER A 282 14.27 10.17 4.05
N GLN A 283 14.97 9.79 2.97
CA GLN A 283 15.29 10.65 1.82
C GLN A 283 14.07 11.23 1.08
N TRP A 284 12.87 10.66 1.24
CA TRP A 284 11.61 11.17 0.69
C TRP A 284 10.43 11.23 1.69
N ALA A 285 10.53 10.57 2.84
CA ALA A 285 9.52 10.56 3.89
C ALA A 285 9.79 11.56 5.03
N ASP A 286 11.04 11.97 5.28
CA ASP A 286 11.34 12.93 6.37
C ASP A 286 10.69 14.29 6.09
N GLY A 287 9.82 14.72 7.00
CA GLY A 287 9.07 15.97 6.87
C GLY A 287 7.85 15.88 5.94
N PHE A 288 7.43 14.67 5.54
CA PHE A 288 6.21 14.40 4.77
C PHE A 288 5.13 13.79 5.69
N PRO A 289 4.34 14.62 6.41
CA PRO A 289 3.18 14.13 7.17
C PRO A 289 2.09 13.61 6.24
N HIS A 290 1.50 12.47 6.58
CA HIS A 290 0.39 11.81 5.86
C HIS A 290 -0.87 11.65 6.73
N ASP A 291 -0.81 12.03 8.00
CA ASP A 291 -1.88 11.85 8.99
C ASP A 291 -3.18 12.61 8.62
N GLY A 292 -3.09 13.62 7.76
CA GLY A 292 -4.26 14.29 7.17
C GLY A 292 -5.23 13.31 6.46
N TRP A 293 -4.76 12.22 5.86
CA TRP A 293 -5.65 11.22 5.25
C TRP A 293 -6.45 10.39 6.26
N ARG A 294 -6.04 10.36 7.54
CA ARG A 294 -6.84 9.80 8.64
C ARG A 294 -8.13 10.60 8.85
N VAL A 295 -8.08 11.93 8.68
CA VAL A 295 -9.25 12.83 8.78
C VAL A 295 -10.30 12.51 7.70
N ILE A 296 -9.87 12.25 6.46
CA ILE A 296 -10.77 11.81 5.38
C ILE A 296 -11.38 10.44 5.71
N SER A 297 -10.55 9.50 6.15
CA SER A 297 -10.93 8.09 6.33
C SER A 297 -11.91 7.87 7.49
N LYS A 298 -11.77 8.58 8.61
CA LYS A 298 -12.59 8.46 9.83
C LYS A 298 -14.12 8.39 9.58
N PRO A 299 -14.76 9.35 8.89
CA PRO A 299 -16.20 9.28 8.59
C PRO A 299 -16.60 8.19 7.58
N TYR A 300 -15.69 7.77 6.71
CA TYR A 300 -15.92 6.64 5.79
C TYR A 300 -15.87 5.29 6.52
N ILE A 301 -14.89 5.09 7.41
CA ILE A 301 -14.80 3.93 8.30
C ILE A 301 -16.07 3.80 9.14
N ALA A 302 -16.54 4.90 9.74
CA ALA A 302 -17.79 4.92 10.50
C ALA A 302 -19.02 4.54 9.65
N ALA A 303 -19.12 5.03 8.41
CA ALA A 303 -20.22 4.69 7.50
C ALA A 303 -20.18 3.23 7.03
N TYR A 304 -19.01 2.72 6.65
CA TYR A 304 -18.81 1.32 6.30
C TYR A 304 -19.23 0.40 7.45
N LYS A 305 -18.80 0.71 8.68
CA LYS A 305 -19.13 -0.08 9.87
C LYS A 305 -20.60 -0.01 10.27
N ALA A 306 -21.29 1.08 9.91
CA ALA A 306 -22.75 1.21 10.02
C ALA A 306 -23.53 0.56 8.87
N GLY A 307 -22.86 0.04 7.82
CA GLY A 307 -23.51 -0.44 6.59
C GLY A 307 -24.16 0.67 5.76
N ALA A 308 -23.73 1.92 5.93
CA ALA A 308 -24.26 3.09 5.23
C ALA A 308 -23.55 3.32 3.89
N SER A 309 -24.28 3.86 2.91
CA SER A 309 -23.78 4.17 1.57
C SER A 309 -23.09 5.53 1.45
N THR A 310 -23.11 6.36 2.50
CA THR A 310 -22.53 7.72 2.51
C THR A 310 -21.94 8.09 3.88
N PRO A 311 -20.81 8.81 3.95
CA PRO A 311 -20.26 9.34 5.19
C PRO A 311 -21.17 10.39 5.83
N THR A 312 -21.14 10.49 7.16
CA THR A 312 -21.73 11.63 7.90
C THR A 312 -20.63 12.59 8.32
N VAL A 313 -20.73 13.86 7.93
CA VAL A 313 -19.79 14.92 8.33
C VAL A 313 -20.39 15.73 9.48
N THR A 314 -19.69 15.78 10.61
CA THR A 314 -20.13 16.46 11.85
C THR A 314 -19.41 17.78 12.13
N GLU A 315 -18.25 18.01 11.51
CA GLU A 315 -17.39 19.17 11.69
C GLU A 315 -16.89 19.64 10.31
N ASP A 316 -16.58 20.94 10.19
CA ASP A 316 -16.02 21.47 8.95
C ASP A 316 -14.49 21.31 8.97
N GLN A 317 -13.94 20.55 8.03
CA GLN A 317 -12.50 20.28 7.93
C GLN A 317 -12.03 20.34 6.47
N LEU A 318 -10.73 20.55 6.27
CA LEU A 318 -10.09 20.54 4.95
C LEU A 318 -8.79 19.76 5.05
N VAL A 319 -8.54 18.87 4.11
CA VAL A 319 -7.28 18.13 3.93
C VAL A 319 -6.73 18.46 2.55
N TYR A 320 -5.44 18.71 2.43
CA TYR A 320 -4.78 19.02 1.16
C TYR A 320 -3.54 18.16 0.96
N TRP A 321 -3.18 17.87 -0.29
CA TRP A 321 -1.90 17.23 -0.63
C TRP A 321 -1.34 17.64 -1.99
N TYR A 322 -0.01 17.60 -2.11
CA TYR A 322 0.73 17.94 -3.32
C TYR A 322 2.18 17.43 -3.30
N ARG A 323 2.80 17.28 -4.47
CA ARG A 323 4.23 16.98 -4.61
C ARG A 323 5.11 18.21 -4.28
N PRO A 324 6.37 18.03 -3.83
CA PRO A 324 7.30 19.13 -3.57
C PRO A 324 7.76 19.84 -4.85
N THR A 325 7.67 19.18 -6.01
CA THR A 325 8.08 19.70 -7.32
C THR A 325 7.08 19.33 -8.42
N PRO A 326 6.95 20.16 -9.48
CA PRO A 326 6.32 19.75 -10.73
C PRO A 326 7.05 18.57 -11.38
N LYS A 327 6.32 17.64 -12.04
CA LYS A 327 6.88 16.36 -12.54
C LYS A 327 8.00 16.53 -13.57
N GLY A 328 7.99 17.66 -14.28
CA GLY A 328 8.96 18.00 -15.33
C GLY A 328 10.28 18.60 -14.83
N ILE A 329 10.42 18.91 -13.53
CA ILE A 329 11.70 19.38 -12.98
C ILE A 329 12.74 18.26 -13.04
N ALA A 330 13.94 18.58 -13.51
CA ALA A 330 15.08 17.67 -13.51
C ALA A 330 15.92 17.88 -12.23
N CYS A 331 16.01 16.85 -11.39
CA CYS A 331 16.81 16.91 -10.16
C CYS A 331 18.31 16.77 -10.45
N THR A 332 19.16 17.47 -9.70
CA THR A 332 20.55 17.73 -10.08
C THR A 332 21.60 16.80 -9.47
N ASN A 333 21.24 16.02 -8.45
CA ASN A 333 22.14 15.20 -7.63
C ASN A 333 21.54 13.79 -7.42
N ASP A 334 20.94 13.26 -8.48
CA ASP A 334 20.21 12.01 -8.49
C ASP A 334 20.82 11.04 -9.51
N THR A 335 21.30 9.89 -9.04
CA THR A 335 21.93 8.85 -9.87
C THR A 335 20.96 7.75 -10.30
N LEU A 336 19.74 7.73 -9.75
CA LEU A 336 18.70 6.73 -10.01
C LEU A 336 17.71 7.22 -11.07
N GLY A 337 17.46 8.53 -11.10
CA GLY A 337 16.61 9.19 -12.09
C GLY A 337 15.12 9.18 -11.72
N PRO A 338 14.27 9.80 -12.57
CA PRO A 338 12.86 9.98 -12.25
C PRO A 338 12.12 8.63 -12.15
N PRO A 339 11.15 8.51 -11.21
CA PRO A 339 10.35 7.30 -11.08
C PRO A 339 9.52 7.01 -12.32
N ASN A 340 9.37 5.73 -12.64
CA ASN A 340 8.43 5.29 -13.67
C ASN A 340 6.99 5.71 -13.29
N GLY A 341 6.13 5.93 -14.29
CA GLY A 341 4.75 6.41 -14.08
C GLY A 341 4.60 7.93 -14.00
N ARG A 342 5.65 8.69 -13.65
CA ARG A 342 5.54 10.14 -13.39
C ARG A 342 4.86 10.96 -14.49
N GLU A 343 4.99 10.54 -15.75
CA GLU A 343 4.44 11.25 -16.91
C GLU A 343 2.91 11.19 -16.97
N MET A 344 2.30 10.17 -16.36
CA MET A 344 0.84 10.03 -16.28
C MET A 344 0.20 10.98 -15.25
N LEU A 345 0.98 11.44 -14.28
CA LEU A 345 0.49 12.26 -13.16
C LEU A 345 0.15 13.69 -13.60
N ALA A 346 -0.75 14.34 -12.88
CA ALA A 346 -1.06 15.75 -13.08
C ALA A 346 -0.11 16.66 -12.27
N ASP A 347 0.18 17.88 -12.74
CA ASP A 347 0.82 18.94 -11.95
C ASP A 347 -0.27 19.79 -11.29
N ASP A 348 -0.98 19.18 -10.34
CA ASP A 348 -2.10 19.76 -9.60
C ASP A 348 -1.89 19.61 -8.07
N ILE A 349 -2.74 20.32 -7.32
CA ILE A 349 -2.87 20.30 -5.87
C ILE A 349 -4.28 19.84 -5.53
N PHE A 350 -4.37 18.92 -4.59
CA PHE A 350 -5.61 18.25 -4.22
C PHE A 350 -6.13 18.79 -2.90
N VAL A 351 -7.43 19.05 -2.84
CA VAL A 351 -8.11 19.55 -1.66
C VAL A 351 -9.38 18.75 -1.46
N THR A 352 -9.43 18.02 -0.34
CA THR A 352 -10.65 17.38 0.15
C THR A 352 -11.26 18.21 1.25
N THR A 353 -12.45 18.77 0.99
CA THR A 353 -13.24 19.41 2.03
C THR A 353 -14.23 18.42 2.64
N LEU A 354 -14.34 18.43 3.96
CA LEU A 354 -15.40 17.78 4.72
C LEU A 354 -16.29 18.90 5.26
N LEU A 355 -17.50 19.08 4.72
CA LEU A 355 -18.35 20.22 5.03
C LEU A 355 -19.71 19.79 5.58
N THR A 356 -20.09 20.36 6.73
CA THR A 356 -21.44 20.21 7.31
C THR A 356 -22.53 20.91 6.49
N LYS A 357 -22.15 21.96 5.76
CA LYS A 357 -23.01 22.84 4.94
C LYS A 357 -22.22 23.37 3.74
N PRO A 358 -22.87 23.61 2.58
CA PRO A 358 -22.19 24.18 1.41
C PRO A 358 -21.41 25.46 1.71
N ALA A 359 -20.33 25.66 0.97
CA ALA A 359 -19.38 26.77 1.15
C ALA A 359 -18.66 27.08 -0.17
N THR A 360 -17.95 28.20 -0.23
CA THR A 360 -17.05 28.52 -1.36
C THR A 360 -15.62 28.22 -0.93
N LEU A 361 -14.98 27.26 -1.59
CA LEU A 361 -13.55 26.96 -1.44
C LEU A 361 -12.73 27.92 -2.31
N VAL A 362 -11.67 28.48 -1.73
CA VAL A 362 -10.71 29.36 -2.38
C VAL A 362 -9.31 28.76 -2.22
N VAL A 363 -8.58 28.62 -3.33
CA VAL A 363 -7.22 28.09 -3.37
C VAL A 363 -6.30 29.02 -4.13
N THR A 364 -5.16 29.35 -3.54
CA THR A 364 -4.07 30.10 -4.15
C THR A 364 -2.85 29.20 -4.20
N SER A 365 -2.21 29.09 -5.37
CA SER A 365 -1.07 28.19 -5.57
C SER A 365 0.13 28.93 -6.18
N GLY A 366 1.14 29.21 -5.35
CA GLY A 366 2.23 30.10 -5.71
C GLY A 366 1.72 31.48 -6.18
N ASP A 367 2.36 32.02 -7.21
CA ASP A 367 1.98 33.30 -7.84
C ASP A 367 0.72 33.20 -8.74
N LYS A 368 -0.03 32.09 -8.74
CA LYS A 368 -1.28 31.98 -9.52
C LYS A 368 -2.40 32.79 -8.88
N THR A 369 -3.26 33.38 -9.73
CA THR A 369 -4.52 34.00 -9.32
C THR A 369 -5.36 33.03 -8.48
N PRO A 370 -5.92 33.45 -7.32
CA PRO A 370 -6.78 32.59 -6.51
C PRO A 370 -7.98 32.05 -7.30
N VAL A 371 -8.19 30.74 -7.25
CA VAL A 371 -9.36 30.07 -7.83
C VAL A 371 -10.43 29.93 -6.76
N SER A 372 -11.69 30.20 -7.11
CA SER A 372 -12.83 30.07 -6.19
C SER A 372 -13.91 29.18 -6.80
N ILE A 373 -14.38 28.18 -6.06
CA ILE A 373 -15.44 27.24 -6.47
C ILE A 373 -16.45 27.03 -5.34
N ASP A 374 -17.72 26.83 -5.68
CA ASP A 374 -18.74 26.43 -4.71
C ASP A 374 -18.73 24.91 -4.52
N VAL A 375 -18.74 24.47 -3.26
CA VAL A 375 -18.61 23.07 -2.85
C VAL A 375 -19.80 22.69 -1.94
N PRO A 376 -20.46 21.54 -2.16
CA PRO A 376 -21.61 21.13 -1.36
C PRO A 376 -21.23 20.66 0.05
N ALA A 377 -22.23 20.31 0.85
CA ALA A 377 -22.01 19.53 2.07
C ALA A 377 -21.62 18.07 1.74
N GLY A 378 -20.94 17.40 2.66
CA GLY A 378 -20.39 16.06 2.47
C GLY A 378 -18.86 16.08 2.38
N ILE A 379 -18.29 15.06 1.76
CA ILE A 379 -16.84 14.94 1.50
C ILE A 379 -16.64 15.07 -0.01
N VAL A 380 -15.79 16.02 -0.42
CA VAL A 380 -15.54 16.34 -1.83
C VAL A 380 -14.06 16.62 -2.03
N THR A 381 -13.41 15.84 -2.89
CA THR A 381 -12.06 16.11 -3.41
C THR A 381 -12.15 16.97 -4.66
N THR A 382 -11.23 17.91 -4.81
CA THR A 382 -11.11 18.84 -5.94
C THR A 382 -9.63 19.11 -6.24
N ASN A 383 -9.30 19.29 -7.51
CA ASN A 383 -7.94 19.56 -7.98
C ASN A 383 -7.78 21.01 -8.49
N PHE A 384 -6.55 21.53 -8.41
CA PHE A 384 -6.19 22.90 -8.78
C PHE A 384 -4.76 22.93 -9.35
N THR A 385 -4.54 23.62 -10.47
CA THR A 385 -3.23 23.66 -11.14
C THR A 385 -2.09 24.14 -10.23
N MET A 386 -1.04 23.34 -10.14
CA MET A 386 0.11 23.55 -9.27
C MET A 386 0.95 24.77 -9.69
N GLY A 387 1.29 25.61 -8.71
CA GLY A 387 2.19 26.76 -8.82
C GLY A 387 3.33 26.68 -7.82
N VAL A 388 4.54 27.01 -8.30
CA VAL A 388 5.75 27.13 -7.49
C VAL A 388 5.59 28.29 -6.50
N GLY A 389 5.95 28.05 -5.24
CA GLY A 389 5.77 28.99 -4.13
C GLY A 389 5.00 28.37 -2.96
N ASN A 390 4.39 29.23 -2.14
CA ASN A 390 3.54 28.83 -1.03
C ASN A 390 2.13 28.46 -1.52
N GLN A 391 1.46 27.58 -0.78
CA GLN A 391 0.09 27.16 -1.05
C GLN A 391 -0.81 27.76 0.04
N TYR A 392 -2.03 28.18 -0.32
CA TYR A 392 -2.99 28.76 0.63
C TYR A 392 -4.42 28.29 0.34
N PHE A 393 -5.12 27.89 1.40
CA PHE A 393 -6.45 27.30 1.33
C PHE A 393 -7.39 28.07 2.26
N MET A 394 -8.61 28.35 1.79
CA MET A 394 -9.63 29.02 2.58
C MET A 394 -11.04 28.56 2.18
N VAL A 395 -11.83 28.14 3.17
CA VAL A 395 -13.27 27.87 2.99
C VAL A 395 -14.05 29.05 3.54
N THR A 396 -14.95 29.63 2.75
CA THR A 396 -15.78 30.77 3.16
C THR A 396 -17.27 30.46 3.10
N ARG A 397 -18.06 31.11 3.97
CA ARG A 397 -19.52 31.13 3.88
C ARG A 397 -20.01 32.56 4.03
N LYS A 398 -20.84 33.02 3.09
CA LYS A 398 -21.37 34.40 3.05
C LYS A 398 -20.28 35.49 3.10
N GLY A 399 -19.09 35.19 2.56
CA GLY A 399 -17.93 36.08 2.56
C GLY A 399 -17.07 36.08 3.84
N SER A 400 -17.42 35.29 4.86
CA SER A 400 -16.57 35.10 6.06
C SER A 400 -15.80 33.78 5.98
N PRO A 401 -14.52 33.73 6.39
CA PRO A 401 -13.78 32.47 6.49
C PRO A 401 -14.37 31.57 7.57
N VAL A 402 -14.28 30.26 7.32
CA VAL A 402 -14.64 29.16 8.24
C VAL A 402 -13.40 28.32 8.53
N LEU A 403 -12.60 28.06 7.49
CA LEU A 403 -11.28 27.44 7.57
C LEU A 403 -10.31 28.30 6.78
N ASN A 404 -9.09 28.51 7.27
CA ASN A 404 -8.01 29.10 6.46
C ASN A 404 -6.63 28.73 6.99
N GLY A 405 -5.66 28.61 6.07
CA GLY A 405 -4.26 28.35 6.41
C GLY A 405 -3.37 28.18 5.18
N TYR A 406 -2.04 28.20 5.41
CA TYR A 406 -1.03 27.92 4.39
C TYR A 406 -0.65 26.44 4.39
N GLY A 407 -0.16 25.94 3.25
CA GLY A 407 0.16 24.54 3.02
C GLY A 407 1.41 23.99 3.74
N GLY A 408 2.12 24.79 4.54
CA GLY A 408 3.36 24.38 5.18
C GLY A 408 4.55 24.31 4.22
N LEU A 409 4.60 23.29 3.36
CA LEU A 409 5.71 23.09 2.41
C LEU A 409 5.56 23.99 1.17
N ASN A 410 6.61 24.71 0.78
CA ASN A 410 6.66 25.40 -0.51
C ASN A 410 6.94 24.41 -1.64
N ILE A 411 6.20 24.53 -2.74
CA ILE A 411 6.50 23.83 -4.00
C ILE A 411 7.63 24.57 -4.70
N VAL A 412 8.64 23.85 -5.19
CA VAL A 412 9.88 24.43 -5.75
C VAL A 412 10.13 24.00 -7.19
N ASP A 413 10.91 24.80 -7.92
CA ASP A 413 11.30 24.60 -9.32
C ASP A 413 12.63 23.83 -9.48
N LYS A 414 13.15 23.27 -8.39
CA LYS A 414 14.46 22.62 -8.31
C LYS A 414 14.48 21.55 -7.22
N CYS A 415 15.26 20.49 -7.43
CA CYS A 415 15.44 19.39 -6.50
C CYS A 415 16.85 18.82 -6.62
N GLU A 416 17.37 18.25 -5.53
CA GLU A 416 18.60 17.44 -5.58
C GLU A 416 18.28 15.99 -5.98
N LYS A 417 17.24 15.39 -5.39
CA LYS A 417 16.72 14.05 -5.70
C LYS A 417 15.24 14.09 -6.09
N TYR A 418 14.78 13.12 -6.87
CA TYR A 418 13.37 13.00 -7.23
C TYR A 418 12.56 12.54 -6.01
N ASN A 419 11.59 13.36 -5.61
CA ASN A 419 10.63 13.01 -4.59
C ASN A 419 9.21 13.16 -5.15
N PHE A 420 8.52 12.03 -5.29
CA PHE A 420 7.12 11.93 -5.73
C PHE A 420 6.18 11.52 -4.59
N ASN A 421 6.67 11.53 -3.34
CA ASN A 421 5.85 11.51 -2.15
C ASN A 421 4.97 12.78 -2.08
N ALA A 422 3.84 12.71 -1.38
CA ALA A 422 2.88 13.80 -1.26
C ALA A 422 2.99 14.45 0.13
N TYR A 423 3.21 15.76 0.19
CA TYR A 423 3.08 16.48 1.45
C TYR A 423 1.60 16.66 1.77
N VAL A 424 1.10 16.10 2.88
CA VAL A 424 -0.31 16.17 3.28
C VAL A 424 -0.47 17.07 4.49
N GLY A 425 -1.45 17.97 4.46
CA GLY A 425 -1.79 18.78 5.63
C GLY A 425 -3.30 18.90 5.81
N SER A 426 -3.72 19.45 6.96
CA SER A 426 -5.13 19.65 7.26
C SER A 426 -5.41 20.94 8.04
N LEU A 427 -6.67 21.38 7.98
CA LEU A 427 -7.21 22.56 8.67
C LEU A 427 -8.55 22.19 9.34
N ASN A 428 -8.69 22.51 10.62
CA ASN A 428 -9.90 22.35 11.43
C ASN A 428 -10.34 23.68 12.09
N GLY A 429 -9.89 24.82 11.56
CA GLY A 429 -10.27 26.14 12.02
C GLY A 429 -9.65 27.26 11.19
N THR A 430 -9.75 28.49 11.71
CA THR A 430 -9.13 29.70 11.13
C THR A 430 -7.81 30.02 11.82
N SER A 431 -6.70 30.11 11.10
CA SER A 431 -5.45 30.68 11.65
C SER A 431 -5.40 32.20 11.45
N ASN A 432 -5.03 32.95 12.50
CA ASN A 432 -4.73 34.38 12.38
C ASN A 432 -3.27 34.62 11.94
N ASP A 433 -2.37 33.73 12.36
CA ASP A 433 -0.99 33.68 11.91
C ASP A 433 -0.86 32.68 10.75
N GLY A 434 -0.06 33.03 9.73
CA GLY A 434 0.39 32.05 8.75
C GLY A 434 1.61 31.31 9.31
N PRO A 435 1.69 29.96 9.24
CA PRO A 435 2.91 29.26 9.62
C PRO A 435 4.07 29.75 8.74
N PRO A 436 5.24 30.09 9.32
CA PRO A 436 6.43 30.35 8.52
C PRO A 436 6.87 29.06 7.80
N PRO A 437 7.60 29.15 6.68
CA PRO A 437 8.11 27.97 5.99
C PRO A 437 8.97 27.10 6.93
N PRO A 438 8.95 25.77 6.78
CA PRO A 438 9.87 24.88 7.47
C PRO A 438 11.32 25.36 7.32
N ALA A 439 12.02 25.52 8.45
CA ALA A 439 13.39 25.98 8.43
C ALA A 439 14.27 24.97 7.69
N THR A 440 14.88 25.39 6.58
CA THR A 440 15.71 24.51 5.75
C THR A 440 16.95 24.08 6.53
N THR A 441 16.92 22.87 7.09
CA THR A 441 18.03 22.26 7.83
C THR A 441 19.11 21.75 6.87
N THR A 442 19.74 22.67 6.14
CA THR A 442 20.95 22.41 5.36
C THR A 442 22.11 22.18 6.33
N SER A 443 22.26 20.93 6.80
CA SER A 443 23.22 20.46 7.81
C SER A 443 24.68 20.60 7.37
N THR A 444 25.15 21.84 7.32
CA THR A 444 26.52 22.22 6.97
C THR A 444 27.39 22.09 8.22
N SER A 445 28.12 20.98 8.35
CA SER A 445 28.94 20.68 9.52
C SER A 445 30.21 21.54 9.62
N THR A 446 30.06 22.79 10.03
CA THR A 446 31.20 23.66 10.42
C THR A 446 31.55 23.45 11.89
N PHE A 447 32.59 22.65 12.15
CA PHE A 447 33.22 22.57 13.48
C PHE A 447 33.76 23.95 13.91
N ILE A 448 33.18 24.52 14.97
CA ILE A 448 33.72 25.71 15.64
C ILE A 448 33.94 25.36 17.13
N THR A 449 35.20 25.17 17.50
CA THR A 449 35.60 24.91 18.88
C THR A 449 35.54 26.21 19.70
N THR A 450 34.55 26.36 20.58
CA THR A 450 34.44 27.51 21.50
C THR A 450 34.58 27.08 22.96
N THR A 451 35.68 27.49 23.58
CA THR A 451 35.98 27.21 24.99
C THR A 451 35.15 28.10 25.92
N SER A 452 34.15 27.52 26.61
CA SER A 452 33.23 28.26 27.48
C SER A 452 33.72 28.33 28.93
N THR A 453 34.45 29.40 29.28
CA THR A 453 34.80 29.71 30.67
C THR A 453 33.62 30.40 31.36
N SER A 454 32.99 29.76 32.37
CA SER A 454 31.89 30.36 33.14
C SER A 454 32.13 30.27 34.65
N THR A 455 32.10 31.42 35.33
CA THR A 455 32.25 31.56 36.79
C THR A 455 30.96 31.21 37.53
N TYR A 456 31.02 30.28 38.49
CA TYR A 456 29.90 29.99 39.39
C TYR A 456 29.82 31.00 40.54
N SER A 457 28.59 31.33 40.94
CA SER A 457 28.26 32.02 42.19
C SER A 457 27.49 31.09 43.12
N THR A 458 27.77 31.16 44.41
CA THR A 458 27.37 30.15 45.40
C THR A 458 26.01 30.43 46.05
N SER A 459 25.21 29.39 46.28
CA SER A 459 24.29 29.30 47.43
C SER A 459 24.09 27.83 47.83
N THR A 460 23.62 27.57 49.06
CA THR A 460 23.92 26.31 49.77
C THR A 460 22.69 25.66 50.38
N SER A 461 22.50 24.35 50.19
CA SER A 461 21.86 23.46 51.17
C SER A 461 22.15 21.96 50.91
N ILE A 462 22.29 21.19 52.00
CA ILE A 462 22.61 19.75 52.10
C ILE A 462 21.85 19.27 53.34
N PRO A 463 21.03 18.19 53.30
CA PRO A 463 21.50 16.83 53.67
C PRO A 463 20.73 15.66 52.99
N THR A 464 21.11 14.36 53.02
CA THR A 464 22.35 13.61 53.37
C THR A 464 22.23 12.16 52.86
N THR A 465 23.36 11.51 52.57
CA THR A 465 23.55 10.03 52.48
C THR A 465 22.77 9.28 51.37
N SER A 466 23.21 8.10 50.87
CA SER A 466 24.22 7.16 51.37
C SER A 466 25.17 6.64 50.27
N THR A 467 26.27 5.99 50.68
CA THR A 467 27.38 5.55 49.81
C THR A 467 27.56 4.03 49.80
N THR A 468 27.86 3.46 48.63
CA THR A 468 28.73 2.27 48.48
C THR A 468 29.57 2.38 47.22
N SER A 469 30.78 1.84 47.24
CA SER A 469 31.78 1.89 46.16
C SER A 469 32.63 0.62 46.14
N VAL A 470 33.37 0.39 45.04
CA VAL A 470 34.65 -0.36 44.86
C VAL A 470 34.74 -0.89 43.41
N PRO A 471 35.92 -0.91 42.73
CA PRO A 471 36.06 -1.20 41.28
C PRO A 471 36.60 -2.64 41.04
N PRO A 472 37.17 -3.04 39.86
CA PRO A 472 38.53 -2.59 39.47
C PRO A 472 38.93 -2.60 37.95
N ILE A 473 40.05 -1.91 37.67
CA ILE A 473 41.18 -2.27 36.77
C ILE A 473 40.99 -2.48 35.25
N SER A 474 41.99 -1.96 34.52
CA SER A 474 42.26 -2.16 33.09
C SER A 474 43.61 -2.86 32.85
N THR A 475 43.67 -3.81 31.91
CA THR A 475 44.89 -4.22 31.17
C THR A 475 44.48 -4.55 29.71
N THR A 476 45.13 -4.07 28.64
CA THR A 476 46.45 -4.46 28.08
C THR A 476 46.65 -5.98 27.92
N SER A 477 47.22 -6.49 26.80
CA SER A 477 47.85 -5.85 25.62
C SER A 477 48.08 -6.84 24.46
N SER A 478 48.31 -6.31 23.24
CA SER A 478 49.20 -6.83 22.16
C SER A 478 48.99 -8.25 21.60
N SER A 479 49.28 -8.61 20.33
CA SER A 479 49.56 -7.93 19.04
C SER A 479 49.51 -9.05 17.95
N SER A 480 49.73 -8.91 16.64
CA SER A 480 50.35 -7.85 15.81
C SER A 480 49.85 -7.99 14.36
N SER A 481 49.72 -6.84 13.66
CA SER A 481 50.32 -6.49 12.33
C SER A 481 50.85 -7.61 11.41
N THR A 482 50.78 -7.59 10.07
CA THR A 482 51.00 -6.55 9.03
C THR A 482 50.45 -7.06 7.66
N THR A 483 50.28 -6.33 6.55
CA THR A 483 50.60 -4.94 6.12
C THR A 483 49.64 -4.48 4.98
N SER A 484 49.56 -3.16 4.78
CA SER A 484 48.90 -2.46 3.64
C SER A 484 49.97 -1.97 2.62
N PRO A 485 49.72 -1.16 1.56
CA PRO A 485 48.47 -0.73 0.90
C PRO A 485 48.47 -0.55 -0.67
N THR A 486 47.28 -0.30 -1.25
CA THR A 486 46.92 0.67 -2.34
C THR A 486 47.44 0.67 -3.82
N ASN A 487 46.46 1.00 -4.69
CA ASN A 487 46.45 1.95 -5.83
C ASN A 487 46.68 1.52 -7.31
N THR A 488 45.56 1.47 -8.06
CA THR A 488 45.15 2.38 -9.16
C THR A 488 46.06 2.61 -10.38
N THR A 489 45.54 2.46 -11.62
CA THR A 489 45.47 3.49 -12.70
C THR A 489 45.00 2.92 -14.08
N THR A 490 43.81 3.35 -14.51
CA THR A 490 43.34 3.83 -15.85
C THR A 490 43.86 3.27 -17.21
N SER A 491 42.93 3.24 -18.19
CA SER A 491 43.03 3.76 -19.59
C SER A 491 43.00 2.82 -20.81
N THR A 492 41.99 3.06 -21.69
CA THR A 492 41.97 3.07 -23.19
C THR A 492 42.63 1.93 -24.00
N THR A 493 41.99 1.42 -25.06
CA THR A 493 42.05 2.00 -26.44
C THR A 493 40.96 1.43 -27.36
N SER A 494 40.55 2.17 -28.40
CA SER A 494 39.52 1.82 -29.41
C SER A 494 40.09 1.40 -30.77
N ILE A 495 39.29 0.75 -31.64
CA ILE A 495 39.47 0.68 -33.11
C ILE A 495 38.16 0.23 -33.81
N ILE A 496 38.05 0.49 -35.13
CA ILE A 496 36.84 0.43 -35.98
C ILE A 496 37.10 -0.49 -37.18
N SER A 497 36.07 -1.18 -37.75
CA SER A 497 35.81 -1.44 -39.20
C SER A 497 35.07 -2.78 -39.50
N THR A 498 34.35 -3.05 -40.63
CA THR A 498 33.35 -2.29 -41.45
C THR A 498 32.65 -3.26 -42.44
N THR A 499 31.33 -3.09 -42.72
CA THR A 499 30.60 -3.56 -43.97
C THR A 499 30.49 -5.09 -44.23
N THR A 500 29.62 -5.63 -45.10
CA THR A 500 29.06 -5.15 -46.40
C THR A 500 27.66 -5.74 -46.74
N THR A 501 26.96 -5.15 -47.71
CA THR A 501 25.59 -5.44 -48.19
C THR A 501 25.51 -6.20 -49.54
N THR A 502 24.37 -6.87 -49.83
CA THR A 502 23.78 -6.98 -51.20
C THR A 502 22.31 -7.45 -51.18
N SER A 503 21.58 -7.37 -52.30
CA SER A 503 20.09 -7.38 -52.37
C SER A 503 19.51 -8.00 -53.67
N SER A 504 18.16 -8.04 -53.79
CA SER A 504 17.31 -8.24 -55.00
C SER A 504 17.02 -9.69 -55.49
N SER A 505 16.00 -10.02 -56.31
CA SER A 505 14.58 -9.57 -56.58
C SER A 505 14.00 -10.42 -57.78
N THR A 506 12.75 -10.45 -58.30
CA THR A 506 11.37 -9.93 -58.03
C THR A 506 10.35 -10.86 -58.75
N SER A 507 9.10 -11.07 -58.29
CA SER A 507 7.88 -11.23 -59.15
C SER A 507 6.57 -11.38 -58.32
N THR A 508 5.40 -11.23 -58.96
CA THR A 508 4.14 -10.80 -58.32
C THR A 508 2.86 -11.56 -58.72
N SER A 509 1.87 -11.59 -57.81
CA SER A 509 0.42 -11.62 -58.08
C SER A 509 -0.34 -11.19 -56.81
N SER A 510 -1.48 -10.52 -56.93
CA SER A 510 -2.08 -9.75 -55.82
C SER A 510 -3.56 -10.05 -55.53
N THR A 511 -3.94 -9.96 -54.25
CA THR A 511 -5.31 -9.78 -53.76
C THR A 511 -5.25 -8.95 -52.46
N SER A 512 -6.28 -8.20 -52.11
CA SER A 512 -6.20 -7.15 -51.07
C SER A 512 -6.37 -7.67 -49.64
N SER A 513 -5.49 -7.25 -48.73
CA SER A 513 -5.61 -7.41 -47.27
C SER A 513 -5.05 -6.18 -46.52
N LEU A 514 -5.15 -6.20 -45.19
CA LEU A 514 -4.74 -5.17 -44.24
C LEU A 514 -3.27 -4.68 -44.42
N PRO A 515 -2.93 -3.46 -43.98
CA PRO A 515 -1.59 -2.89 -44.14
C PRO A 515 -0.51 -3.74 -43.47
N GLU A 516 0.49 -4.13 -44.26
CA GLU A 516 1.63 -4.97 -43.87
C GLU A 516 2.64 -4.18 -43.02
N PRO A 517 3.26 -4.78 -41.99
CA PRO A 517 4.22 -4.09 -41.13
C PRO A 517 5.52 -3.71 -41.86
N SER A 518 6.22 -2.70 -41.35
CA SER A 518 7.54 -2.33 -41.86
C SER A 518 8.51 -3.51 -41.75
N PRO A 519 9.31 -3.83 -42.79
CA PRO A 519 10.27 -4.95 -42.78
C PRO A 519 11.46 -4.73 -41.81
N SER A 520 11.41 -3.70 -40.96
CA SER A 520 12.37 -3.40 -39.89
C SER A 520 11.83 -3.62 -38.48
N THR A 521 10.56 -4.01 -38.31
CA THR A 521 9.95 -4.22 -36.99
C THR A 521 9.82 -5.70 -36.64
N VAL A 522 10.45 -6.11 -35.55
CA VAL A 522 10.29 -7.43 -34.93
C VAL A 522 9.27 -7.34 -33.79
N CYS A 523 8.92 -8.48 -33.19
CA CYS A 523 8.19 -8.44 -31.93
C CYS A 523 9.06 -7.80 -30.82
N THR A 524 8.45 -6.98 -29.97
CA THR A 524 9.11 -6.29 -28.84
C THR A 524 8.36 -6.46 -27.52
N SER A 525 7.26 -7.20 -27.50
CA SER A 525 6.59 -7.69 -26.31
C SER A 525 5.67 -8.84 -26.70
N GLY A 526 5.58 -9.88 -25.88
CA GLY A 526 4.73 -11.03 -26.14
C GLY A 526 4.29 -11.73 -24.87
N TRP A 527 3.29 -12.59 -25.01
CA TRP A 527 2.64 -13.31 -23.92
C TRP A 527 2.36 -14.75 -24.33
N GLY A 528 2.41 -15.66 -23.36
CA GLY A 528 1.99 -17.05 -23.49
C GLY A 528 1.20 -17.47 -22.26
N PRO A 529 0.27 -18.43 -22.38
CA PRO A 529 -0.56 -18.89 -21.26
C PRO A 529 0.26 -19.73 -20.26
N GLY A 530 -0.09 -19.69 -18.97
CA GLY A 530 0.50 -20.57 -17.96
C GLY A 530 2.04 -20.49 -17.94
N ASN A 531 2.71 -21.65 -18.01
CA ASN A 531 4.16 -21.76 -17.88
C ASN A 531 4.94 -21.16 -19.07
N TYR A 532 4.27 -20.82 -20.19
CA TYR A 532 4.88 -20.04 -21.28
C TYR A 532 5.05 -18.56 -20.93
N ILE A 533 4.41 -18.02 -19.87
CA ILE A 533 4.27 -16.57 -19.67
C ILE A 533 5.62 -15.83 -19.61
N GLY A 534 6.51 -16.21 -18.70
CA GLY A 534 7.83 -15.59 -18.54
C GLY A 534 8.74 -15.86 -19.74
N LEU A 535 8.61 -17.03 -20.37
CA LEU A 535 9.36 -17.37 -21.59
C LEU A 535 8.97 -16.44 -22.74
N CYS A 536 7.68 -16.33 -23.06
CA CYS A 536 7.21 -15.45 -24.13
C CYS A 536 7.46 -13.98 -23.82
N GLN A 537 7.30 -13.53 -22.57
CA GLN A 537 7.68 -12.16 -22.16
C GLN A 537 9.16 -11.89 -22.45
N PHE A 538 10.05 -12.79 -22.05
CA PHE A 538 11.49 -12.65 -22.28
C PHE A 538 11.86 -12.74 -23.77
N THR A 539 11.47 -13.81 -24.47
CA THR A 539 11.95 -14.06 -25.83
C THR A 539 11.33 -13.12 -26.87
N CYS A 540 10.04 -12.80 -26.73
CA CYS A 540 9.36 -11.88 -27.64
C CYS A 540 9.79 -10.41 -27.45
N ASN A 541 10.36 -10.04 -26.30
CA ASN A 541 11.01 -8.73 -26.12
C ASN A 541 12.24 -8.55 -27.02
N TYR A 542 12.96 -9.64 -27.31
CA TYR A 542 14.17 -9.65 -28.14
C TYR A 542 13.92 -10.16 -29.57
N GLY A 543 12.67 -10.13 -30.05
CA GLY A 543 12.30 -10.54 -31.40
C GLY A 543 12.13 -12.05 -31.64
N TYR A 544 12.52 -12.92 -30.71
CA TYR A 544 12.29 -14.36 -30.82
C TYR A 544 10.90 -14.74 -30.29
N CYS A 545 9.88 -14.51 -31.10
CA CYS A 545 8.48 -14.78 -30.75
C CYS A 545 7.88 -15.88 -31.65
N PRO A 546 8.10 -17.18 -31.35
CA PRO A 546 7.55 -18.27 -32.16
C PRO A 546 6.00 -18.31 -32.04
N PRO A 547 5.25 -18.22 -33.16
CA PRO A 547 3.79 -18.23 -33.12
C PRO A 547 3.27 -19.61 -32.71
N GLY A 548 2.32 -19.63 -31.77
CA GLY A 548 1.77 -20.86 -31.19
C GLY A 548 1.81 -20.79 -29.66
N PRO A 549 2.95 -21.12 -29.01
CA PRO A 549 3.12 -20.93 -27.57
C PRO A 549 3.10 -19.45 -27.17
N CYS A 550 3.56 -18.56 -28.06
CA CYS A 550 3.58 -17.12 -27.84
C CYS A 550 2.65 -16.36 -28.81
N THR A 551 2.05 -15.28 -28.28
CA THR A 551 1.33 -14.23 -29.02
C THR A 551 2.13 -12.94 -28.91
N CYS A 552 2.44 -12.30 -30.04
CA CYS A 552 3.08 -10.99 -30.03
C CYS A 552 2.08 -9.88 -29.67
N LEU A 553 2.43 -9.02 -28.71
CA LEU A 553 1.62 -7.90 -28.23
C LEU A 553 2.03 -6.56 -28.83
N SER A 554 3.31 -6.37 -29.17
CA SER A 554 3.80 -5.16 -29.82
C SER A 554 4.93 -5.43 -30.82
N TYR A 555 4.97 -4.64 -31.89
CA TYR A 555 6.04 -4.65 -32.89
C TYR A 555 6.84 -3.35 -32.84
N GLY A 556 8.16 -3.46 -32.95
CA GLY A 556 9.08 -2.33 -32.84
C GLY A 556 10.48 -2.64 -33.36
N SER A 557 11.40 -1.68 -33.24
CA SER A 557 12.81 -1.86 -33.60
C SER A 557 13.46 -2.99 -32.79
N GLN A 558 14.36 -3.76 -33.40
CA GLN A 558 15.08 -4.84 -32.73
C GLN A 558 15.80 -4.37 -31.46
N ILE A 559 15.34 -4.85 -30.30
CA ILE A 559 16.03 -4.71 -29.02
C ILE A 559 17.20 -5.71 -29.01
N PRO A 560 18.44 -5.30 -28.67
CA PRO A 560 19.55 -6.24 -28.53
C PRO A 560 19.27 -7.27 -27.42
N ALA A 561 19.40 -8.55 -27.73
CA ALA A 561 19.33 -9.61 -26.73
C ALA A 561 20.50 -9.51 -25.71
N PRO A 562 20.34 -10.05 -24.49
CA PRO A 562 21.44 -10.17 -23.54
C PRO A 562 22.62 -10.98 -24.12
N PRO A 563 23.85 -10.85 -23.57
CA PRO A 563 24.99 -11.64 -24.04
C PRO A 563 24.73 -13.15 -24.00
N ILE A 564 25.26 -13.88 -24.99
CA ILE A 564 25.15 -15.34 -25.05
C ILE A 564 25.95 -15.97 -23.92
N THR A 565 25.28 -16.77 -23.08
CA THR A 565 25.85 -17.44 -21.90
C THR A 565 26.46 -18.81 -22.21
N ASN A 566 26.13 -19.39 -23.37
CA ASN A 566 26.43 -20.78 -23.77
C ASN A 566 25.79 -21.83 -22.84
N GLN A 567 24.69 -21.48 -22.16
CA GLN A 567 23.92 -22.41 -21.33
C GLN A 567 22.83 -23.09 -22.15
N ALA A 568 22.92 -24.43 -22.30
CA ALA A 568 21.94 -25.22 -23.03
C ALA A 568 20.65 -25.40 -22.22
N GLY A 569 19.56 -24.75 -22.66
CA GLY A 569 18.23 -24.87 -22.06
C GLY A 569 17.37 -25.93 -22.73
N TYR A 570 16.66 -26.71 -21.91
CA TYR A 570 15.71 -27.74 -22.33
C TYR A 570 14.40 -27.63 -21.53
N PRO A 571 13.25 -28.09 -22.05
CA PRO A 571 12.00 -28.16 -21.28
C PRO A 571 12.13 -29.06 -20.04
N LEU A 572 11.28 -28.86 -19.03
CA LEU A 572 11.20 -29.77 -17.89
C LEU A 572 10.55 -31.13 -18.24
N PRO A 573 10.76 -32.19 -17.43
CA PRO A 573 10.09 -33.47 -17.63
C PRO A 573 8.58 -33.32 -17.38
N GLY A 574 7.78 -33.40 -18.46
CA GLY A 574 6.33 -33.22 -18.43
C GLY A 574 5.83 -32.13 -19.37
N GLU A 575 6.69 -31.18 -19.75
CA GLU A 575 6.43 -30.18 -20.78
C GLU A 575 6.71 -30.75 -22.20
N ASP A 576 6.06 -30.18 -23.22
CA ASP A 576 6.17 -30.64 -24.61
C ASP A 576 7.25 -29.91 -25.44
N ASP A 577 7.47 -30.40 -26.67
CA ASP A 577 8.52 -29.90 -27.57
C ASP A 577 8.37 -28.41 -27.98
N SER A 578 7.20 -27.79 -27.80
CA SER A 578 7.02 -26.36 -28.13
C SER A 578 7.80 -25.43 -27.19
N TYR A 579 8.11 -25.88 -25.97
CA TYR A 579 9.03 -25.19 -25.06
C TYR A 579 10.49 -25.27 -25.51
N LEU A 580 10.87 -26.21 -26.38
CA LEU A 580 12.28 -26.49 -26.69
C LEU A 580 13.01 -25.28 -27.29
N GLY A 581 12.37 -24.58 -28.24
CA GLY A 581 12.91 -23.35 -28.81
C GLY A 581 13.00 -22.21 -27.80
N LEU A 582 11.98 -22.06 -26.96
CA LEU A 582 11.90 -21.01 -25.94
C LEU A 582 12.96 -21.19 -24.85
N CYS A 583 13.06 -22.38 -24.23
CA CYS A 583 14.08 -22.70 -23.24
C CYS A 583 15.50 -22.61 -23.81
N SER A 584 15.72 -23.10 -25.04
CA SER A 584 17.03 -23.06 -25.70
C SER A 584 17.49 -21.61 -25.91
N TYR A 585 16.60 -20.72 -26.38
CA TYR A 585 16.91 -19.30 -26.51
C TYR A 585 17.09 -18.64 -25.14
N SER A 586 16.14 -18.81 -24.22
CA SER A 586 16.08 -18.00 -23.00
C SER A 586 17.23 -18.33 -22.04
N CYS A 587 17.52 -19.62 -21.79
CA CYS A 587 18.62 -20.04 -20.92
C CYS A 587 19.98 -19.59 -21.49
N ASN A 588 20.15 -19.67 -22.81
CA ASN A 588 21.35 -19.23 -23.51
C ASN A 588 21.53 -17.70 -23.54
N HIS A 589 20.50 -16.94 -23.13
CA HIS A 589 20.54 -15.50 -22.89
C HIS A 589 20.37 -15.14 -21.39
N GLY A 590 20.56 -16.11 -20.48
CA GLY A 590 20.63 -15.90 -19.03
C GLY A 590 19.30 -15.98 -18.27
N TYR A 591 18.17 -16.21 -18.95
CA TYR A 591 16.86 -16.38 -18.32
C TYR A 591 16.39 -17.84 -18.45
N CYS A 592 16.70 -18.66 -17.44
CA CYS A 592 16.32 -20.06 -17.40
C CYS A 592 15.34 -20.32 -16.25
N PRO A 593 14.02 -20.08 -16.44
CA PRO A 593 13.04 -20.19 -15.36
C PRO A 593 12.89 -21.66 -14.92
N PRO A 594 13.17 -21.99 -13.64
CA PRO A 594 13.17 -23.37 -13.16
C PRO A 594 11.77 -23.99 -13.02
N THR A 595 10.72 -23.23 -13.37
CA THR A 595 9.33 -23.71 -13.48
C THR A 595 9.03 -24.34 -14.82
N ALA A 596 9.74 -23.97 -15.90
CA ALA A 596 9.49 -24.41 -17.28
C ALA A 596 10.71 -25.08 -17.94
N CYS A 597 11.92 -24.65 -17.58
CA CYS A 597 13.17 -25.06 -18.21
C CYS A 597 14.16 -25.66 -17.21
N ARG A 598 15.06 -26.50 -17.73
CA ARG A 598 16.27 -26.96 -17.05
C ARG A 598 17.50 -26.69 -17.92
N LEU A 599 18.64 -26.57 -17.26
CA LEU A 599 19.95 -26.72 -17.92
C LEU A 599 20.24 -28.21 -18.17
N GLY A 600 21.10 -28.51 -19.15
CA GLY A 600 21.57 -29.86 -19.47
C GLY A 600 22.97 -29.88 -20.06
#